data_AF-A0A418VBP2-F1
#
_entry.id   AF-A0A418VBP2-F1
#
_cell.length_a   1.000
_cell.length_b   1.000
_cell.length_c   1.000
_cell.angle_alpha   90.00
_cell.angle_beta   90.00
_cell.angle_gamma   90.00
#
_symmetry.space_group_name_H-M   'P 1'
#
loop_
_entity.id
_entity.type
_entity.pdbx_description
1 polymer ?
#
loop_
_entity_poly.entity_id
_entity_poly.type
_entity_poly.pdbx_seq_one_letter_code
_entity_poly.pdbx_strand_id
1 'polypeptide(L)'
;MKLGSRLTAVDLQNRVLEVGGSREALQAVLAVIARGGMPVYDERLGISKAEFGKYLAFQPLLIPTGKTVKLPVTRDASRVTFLDSPALSVLRGLSFDLRTGEVRIPEGFTIKPVSITPSSAPDRTLDIKQAFIWNMKAYNASTQNGVSGQLWLYHLTSGQVVIGYKRMSMIKGIPNDGDLMIAYQR
;
A
#
# COMPACT_ATOMS: atom_id res chain seq x y z
N MET A 1 6.78 5.77 2.90
CA MET A 1 6.13 5.97 1.58
C MET A 1 4.70 6.43 1.79
N LYS A 2 4.09 7.04 0.78
CA LYS A 2 2.65 7.34 0.75
C LYS A 2 2.04 6.79 -0.54
N LEU A 3 0.75 6.46 -0.49
CA LEU A 3 -0.04 6.32 -1.71
C LEU A 3 -0.13 7.70 -2.35
N GLY A 4 0.29 7.81 -3.60
CA GLY A 4 0.14 9.03 -4.38
C GLY A 4 -0.28 8.72 -5.79
N SER A 5 -0.77 9.73 -6.50
CA SER A 5 -1.27 9.61 -7.86
C SER A 5 -0.19 10.06 -8.84
N ARG A 6 0.15 9.25 -9.86
CA ARG A 6 0.47 9.80 -11.18
C ARG A 6 -0.67 9.38 -12.08
N LEU A 7 -1.06 10.31 -12.94
CA LEU A 7 -2.12 10.07 -13.89
C LEU A 7 -1.51 9.77 -15.26
N THR A 8 -2.15 8.84 -15.94
CA THR A 8 -2.60 8.84 -17.35
C THR A 8 -3.04 10.20 -17.94
N ALA A 9 -2.68 11.34 -17.35
CA ALA A 9 -3.03 12.70 -17.80
C ALA A 9 -2.40 13.02 -19.15
N VAL A 10 -1.17 12.52 -19.39
CA VAL A 10 -0.50 12.64 -20.67
C VAL A 10 -1.24 11.83 -21.74
N ASP A 11 -1.66 10.61 -21.40
CA ASP A 11 -2.42 9.76 -22.31
C ASP A 11 -3.82 10.32 -22.59
N LEU A 12 -4.50 10.89 -21.58
CA LEU A 12 -5.76 11.62 -21.73
C LEU A 12 -5.57 12.87 -22.59
N GLN A 13 -4.51 13.65 -22.36
CA GLN A 13 -4.18 14.83 -23.15
C GLN A 13 -3.93 14.46 -24.61
N ASN A 14 -3.11 13.45 -24.87
CA ASN A 14 -2.84 12.95 -26.22
C ASN A 14 -4.14 12.48 -26.88
N ARG A 15 -4.96 11.70 -26.17
CA ARG A 15 -6.22 11.19 -26.71
C ARG A 15 -7.21 12.29 -27.03
N VAL A 16 -7.40 13.26 -26.14
CA VAL A 16 -8.30 14.41 -26.35
C VAL A 16 -7.83 15.26 -27.53
N LEU A 17 -6.52 15.43 -27.70
CA LEU A 17 -5.94 16.11 -28.86
C LEU A 17 -6.14 15.31 -30.17
N GLU A 18 -6.01 13.98 -30.14
CA GLU A 18 -6.25 13.10 -31.29
C GLU A 18 -7.70 13.11 -31.76
N VAL A 19 -8.66 13.10 -30.83
CA VAL A 19 -10.10 13.09 -31.17
C VAL A 19 -10.67 14.50 -31.39
N GLY A 20 -9.83 15.54 -31.30
CA GLY A 20 -10.24 16.92 -31.50
C GLY A 20 -11.13 17.51 -30.41
N GLY A 21 -11.02 17.02 -29.17
CA GLY A 21 -11.79 17.52 -28.02
C GLY A 21 -11.34 18.91 -27.54
N SER A 22 -12.17 19.54 -26.71
CA SER A 22 -11.94 20.89 -26.17
C SER A 22 -10.74 20.92 -25.23
N ARG A 23 -9.82 21.87 -25.51
CA ARG A 23 -8.65 22.14 -24.68
C ARG A 23 -9.03 22.78 -23.35
N GLU A 24 -10.09 23.57 -23.32
CA GLU A 24 -10.61 24.24 -22.13
C GLU A 24 -11.18 23.21 -21.14
N ALA A 25 -11.96 22.24 -21.65
CA ALA A 25 -12.47 21.12 -20.85
C ALA A 25 -11.33 20.26 -20.30
N LEU A 26 -10.32 19.96 -21.13
CA LEU A 26 -9.12 19.23 -20.70
C LEU A 26 -8.37 19.99 -19.60
N GLN A 27 -8.16 21.30 -19.74
CA GLN A 27 -7.49 22.11 -18.73
C GLN A 27 -8.25 22.15 -17.40
N ALA A 28 -9.58 22.24 -17.44
CA ALA A 28 -10.41 22.19 -16.23
C ALA A 28 -10.26 20.85 -15.49
N VAL A 29 -10.27 19.73 -16.22
CA VAL A 29 -10.03 18.39 -15.68
C VAL A 29 -8.63 18.29 -15.06
N LEU A 30 -7.59 18.71 -15.79
CA LEU A 30 -6.21 18.70 -15.31
C LEU A 30 -6.01 19.58 -14.07
N ALA A 31 -6.70 20.72 -13.98
CA ALA A 31 -6.64 21.61 -12.82
C ALA A 31 -7.31 21.02 -11.56
N VAL A 32 -8.37 20.22 -11.71
CA VAL A 32 -8.98 19.48 -10.58
C VAL A 32 -8.04 18.36 -10.11
N ILE A 33 -7.46 17.63 -11.07
CA ILE A 33 -6.49 16.56 -10.80
C ILE A 33 -5.24 17.08 -10.08
N ALA A 34 -4.67 18.21 -10.54
CA ALA A 34 -3.47 18.81 -9.95
C ALA A 34 -3.68 19.22 -8.48
N ARG A 35 -4.93 19.48 -8.09
CA ARG A 35 -5.33 19.79 -6.70
C ARG A 35 -5.70 18.54 -5.89
N GLY A 36 -5.53 17.35 -6.45
CA GLY A 36 -5.87 16.07 -5.82
C GLY A 36 -7.38 15.78 -5.75
N GLY A 37 -8.22 16.54 -6.48
CA GLY A 37 -9.65 16.34 -6.55
C GLY A 37 -10.04 15.26 -7.57
N MET A 38 -11.23 14.69 -7.43
CA MET A 38 -11.81 13.78 -8.42
C MET A 38 -12.46 14.58 -9.55
N PRO A 39 -11.91 14.56 -10.78
CA PRO A 39 -12.52 15.26 -11.90
C PRO A 39 -13.81 14.57 -12.36
N VAL A 40 -14.78 15.38 -12.80
CA VAL A 40 -16.04 14.92 -13.38
C VAL A 40 -15.88 14.82 -14.89
N TYR A 41 -16.56 13.85 -15.51
CA TYR A 41 -16.59 13.71 -16.96
C TYR A 41 -17.22 14.93 -17.62
N ASP A 42 -16.56 15.43 -18.67
CA ASP A 42 -17.04 16.52 -19.53
C ASP A 42 -17.16 15.99 -20.97
N GLU A 43 -18.35 16.07 -21.55
CA GLU A 43 -18.64 15.59 -22.91
C GLU A 43 -17.82 16.33 -23.98
N ARG A 44 -17.37 17.56 -23.69
CA ARG A 44 -16.54 18.36 -24.59
C ARG A 44 -15.14 17.78 -24.78
N LEU A 45 -14.74 16.77 -23.99
CA LEU A 45 -13.47 16.06 -24.17
C LEU A 45 -13.44 15.19 -25.44
N GLY A 46 -14.59 14.96 -26.09
CA GLY A 46 -14.66 14.20 -27.34
C GLY A 46 -14.42 12.69 -27.20
N ILE A 47 -14.35 12.19 -25.95
CA ILE A 47 -14.24 10.77 -25.62
C ILE A 47 -15.46 10.34 -24.81
N SER A 48 -15.82 9.05 -24.85
CA SER A 48 -16.98 8.57 -24.08
C SER A 48 -16.74 8.59 -22.57
N LYS A 49 -17.79 8.64 -21.76
CA LYS A 49 -17.69 8.54 -20.28
C LYS A 49 -16.98 7.26 -19.82
N ALA A 50 -17.22 6.14 -20.51
CA ALA A 50 -16.55 4.87 -20.23
C ALA A 50 -15.05 4.94 -20.56
N GLU A 51 -14.67 5.61 -21.65
CA GLU A 51 -13.28 5.84 -22.03
C GLU A 51 -12.59 6.82 -21.08
N PHE A 52 -13.25 7.91 -20.71
CA PHE A 52 -12.81 8.82 -19.66
C PHE A 52 -12.53 8.10 -18.35
N GLY A 53 -13.43 7.19 -17.94
CA GLY A 53 -13.27 6.35 -16.74
C GLY A 53 -11.98 5.52 -16.72
N LYS A 54 -11.43 5.15 -17.89
CA LYS A 54 -10.14 4.44 -17.99
C LYS A 54 -8.97 5.36 -17.64
N TYR A 55 -9.06 6.64 -17.97
CA TYR A 55 -8.06 7.65 -17.61
C TYR A 55 -8.22 8.15 -16.17
N LEU A 56 -9.40 7.95 -15.57
CA LEU A 56 -9.67 8.23 -14.16
C LEU A 56 -9.23 7.13 -13.21
N ALA A 57 -8.60 6.07 -13.70
CA ALA A 57 -7.99 5.06 -12.84
C ALA A 57 -6.97 5.77 -11.95
N PHE A 58 -7.37 6.07 -10.71
CA PHE A 58 -6.48 6.55 -9.68
C PHE A 58 -5.43 5.48 -9.48
N GLN A 59 -4.25 5.70 -10.03
CA GLN A 59 -3.15 4.74 -9.88
C GLN A 59 -2.50 4.97 -8.52
N PRO A 60 -2.62 4.05 -7.55
CA PRO A 60 -1.86 4.12 -6.32
C PRO A 60 -0.38 3.89 -6.61
N LEU A 61 0.37 4.97 -6.81
CA LEU A 61 1.82 4.91 -6.88
C LEU A 61 2.41 5.06 -5.50
N LEU A 62 3.48 4.31 -5.26
CA LEU A 62 4.27 4.45 -4.06
C LEU A 62 5.16 5.68 -4.22
N ILE A 63 4.82 6.77 -3.55
CA ILE A 63 5.66 7.97 -3.52
C ILE A 63 6.65 7.86 -2.36
N PRO A 64 7.96 7.92 -2.61
CA PRO A 64 8.96 7.99 -1.56
C PRO A 64 8.73 9.24 -0.71
N THR A 65 8.79 9.07 0.61
CA THR A 65 8.66 10.20 1.54
C THR A 65 9.95 11.03 1.64
N GLY A 66 11.00 10.70 0.87
CA GLY A 66 12.36 11.25 0.98
C GLY A 66 13.11 10.83 2.26
N LYS A 67 12.42 10.24 3.23
CA LYS A 67 12.97 9.76 4.50
C LYS A 67 13.48 8.33 4.36
N THR A 68 14.73 8.12 4.72
CA THR A 68 15.35 6.80 4.84
C THR A 68 15.50 6.45 6.32
N VAL A 69 15.20 5.21 6.66
CA VAL A 69 15.33 4.69 8.03
C VAL A 69 16.11 3.37 7.98
N LYS A 70 16.96 3.14 8.98
CA LYS A 70 17.54 1.81 9.18
C LYS A 70 16.46 0.93 9.81
N LEU A 71 16.28 -0.27 9.26
CA LEU A 71 15.33 -1.27 9.76
C LEU A 71 16.06 -2.19 10.75
N PRO A 72 15.90 -2.00 12.08
CA PRO A 72 16.60 -2.84 13.02
C PRO A 72 15.89 -4.18 13.14
N VAL A 73 16.62 -5.25 12.80
CA VAL A 73 16.14 -6.62 12.89
C VAL A 73 17.16 -7.46 13.61
N THR A 74 16.68 -8.40 14.40
CA THR A 74 17.48 -9.53 14.89
C THR A 74 17.05 -10.76 14.13
N ARG A 75 18.03 -11.56 13.73
CA ARG A 75 17.80 -12.82 13.04
C ARG A 75 18.39 -13.94 13.88
N ASP A 76 17.56 -14.90 14.24
CA ASP A 76 18.01 -16.19 14.75
C ASP A 76 17.94 -17.25 13.62
N ALA A 77 18.20 -18.53 13.95
CA ALA A 77 18.28 -19.60 12.97
C ALA A 77 16.99 -19.80 12.14
N SER A 78 15.81 -19.50 12.70
CA SER A 78 14.53 -19.71 12.03
C SER A 78 13.58 -18.52 12.10
N ARG A 79 13.97 -17.40 12.71
CA ARG A 79 13.12 -16.23 12.87
C ARG A 79 13.83 -14.92 12.63
N VAL A 80 13.04 -13.94 12.18
CA VAL A 80 13.44 -12.53 12.12
C VAL A 80 12.49 -11.73 12.99
N THR A 81 13.04 -10.99 13.93
CA THR A 81 12.28 -10.16 14.87
C THR A 81 12.65 -8.70 14.69
N PHE A 82 11.63 -7.87 14.53
CA PHE A 82 11.78 -6.41 14.44
C PHE A 82 12.04 -5.84 15.82
N LEU A 83 13.13 -5.09 15.94
CA LEU A 83 13.50 -4.40 17.16
C LEU A 83 12.76 -3.05 17.27
N ASP A 84 12.88 -2.44 18.43
CA ASP A 84 12.35 -1.09 18.66
C ASP A 84 13.17 -0.04 17.89
N SER A 85 12.46 0.92 17.30
CA SER A 85 13.02 2.12 16.68
C SER A 85 11.97 3.22 16.66
N PRO A 86 12.33 4.47 17.00
CA PRO A 86 11.37 5.57 17.05
C PRO A 86 10.56 5.77 15.75
N ALA A 87 11.19 5.53 14.60
CA ALA A 87 10.53 5.72 13.30
C ALA A 87 9.72 4.50 12.83
N LEU A 88 9.84 3.36 13.52
CA LEU A 88 9.29 2.06 13.10
C LEU A 88 8.65 1.30 14.27
N SER A 89 8.22 2.03 15.30
CA SER A 89 7.72 1.48 16.57
C SER A 89 6.52 0.55 16.38
N VAL A 90 5.73 0.75 15.32
CA VAL A 90 4.60 -0.13 14.98
C VAL A 90 5.04 -1.56 14.65
N LEU A 91 6.26 -1.76 14.12
CA LEU A 91 6.78 -3.09 13.80
C LEU A 91 7.36 -3.81 15.02
N ARG A 92 7.57 -3.09 16.13
CA ARG A 92 8.27 -3.60 17.31
C ARG A 92 7.67 -4.94 17.76
N GLY A 93 8.54 -5.94 17.91
CA GLY A 93 8.18 -7.25 18.44
C GLY A 93 7.43 -8.15 17.47
N LEU A 94 7.19 -7.72 16.22
CA LEU A 94 6.80 -8.65 15.16
C LEU A 94 7.93 -9.64 14.92
N SER A 95 7.60 -10.92 14.88
CA SER A 95 8.56 -12.00 14.69
C SER A 95 8.05 -12.96 13.63
N PHE A 96 8.81 -13.11 12.55
CA PHE A 96 8.49 -13.96 11.41
C PHE A 96 9.24 -15.26 11.52
N ASP A 97 8.53 -16.38 11.42
CA ASP A 97 9.15 -17.68 11.21
C ASP A 97 9.55 -17.81 9.73
N LEU A 98 10.84 -17.98 9.46
CA LEU A 98 11.41 -18.06 8.12
C LEU A 98 11.08 -19.38 7.42
N ARG A 99 10.65 -20.41 8.15
CA ARG A 99 10.29 -21.71 7.59
C ARG A 99 8.80 -21.76 7.23
N THR A 100 7.93 -21.25 8.10
CA THR A 100 6.48 -21.32 7.90
C THR A 100 5.87 -20.03 7.34
N GLY A 101 6.58 -18.91 7.45
CA GLY A 101 6.07 -17.59 7.13
C GLY A 101 5.08 -17.05 8.17
N GLU A 102 4.88 -17.76 9.30
CA GLU A 102 3.98 -17.31 10.36
C GLU A 102 4.53 -16.06 11.06
N VAL A 103 3.63 -15.15 11.42
CA VAL A 103 3.96 -13.95 12.18
C VAL A 103 3.43 -14.08 13.59
N ARG A 104 4.34 -14.02 14.56
CA ARG A 104 3.99 -13.77 15.97
C ARG A 104 3.93 -12.27 16.20
N ILE A 105 2.84 -11.83 16.82
CA ILE A 105 2.61 -10.43 17.17
C ILE A 105 2.77 -10.18 18.67
N PRO A 106 3.10 -8.94 19.10
CA PRO A 106 3.32 -8.59 20.50
C PRO A 106 2.15 -8.92 21.44
N GLU A 107 0.93 -8.98 20.90
CA GLU A 107 -0.30 -9.27 21.62
C GLU A 107 -0.42 -10.75 22.04
N GLY A 108 0.50 -11.61 21.56
CA GLY A 108 0.60 -13.02 21.92
C GLY A 108 -0.03 -13.99 20.91
N PHE A 109 -0.48 -13.50 19.76
CA PHE A 109 -1.09 -14.33 18.71
C PHE A 109 -0.07 -14.71 17.63
N THR A 110 -0.33 -15.82 16.95
CA THR A 110 0.42 -16.24 15.75
C THR A 110 -0.54 -16.28 14.57
N ILE A 111 -0.16 -15.62 13.47
CA ILE A 111 -0.98 -15.43 12.28
C ILE A 111 -0.27 -16.08 11.09
N LYS A 112 -1.01 -16.86 10.31
CA LYS A 112 -0.48 -17.50 9.09
C LYS A 112 -0.52 -16.55 7.89
N PRO A 113 0.45 -16.63 6.98
CA PRO A 113 0.41 -15.89 5.74
C PRO A 113 -0.69 -16.45 4.83
N VAL A 114 -1.28 -15.56 4.05
CA VAL A 114 -2.10 -15.87 2.89
C VAL A 114 -1.33 -15.39 1.67
N SER A 115 -0.97 -16.31 0.79
CA SER A 115 -0.44 -15.96 -0.52
C SER A 115 -1.57 -15.35 -1.34
N ILE A 116 -1.30 -14.22 -1.99
CA ILE A 116 -2.20 -13.62 -2.97
C ILE A 116 -1.65 -13.87 -4.37
N THR A 117 -2.57 -14.02 -5.31
CA THR A 117 -2.23 -14.24 -6.72
C THR A 117 -1.41 -13.05 -7.23
N PRO A 118 -0.26 -13.30 -7.88
CA PRO A 118 0.49 -12.26 -8.58
C PRO A 118 -0.44 -11.47 -9.51
N SER A 119 -0.29 -10.16 -9.52
CA SER A 119 -1.07 -9.28 -10.38
C SER A 119 -0.14 -8.63 -11.37
N SER A 120 -0.33 -8.95 -12.65
CA SER A 120 0.14 -8.13 -13.77
C SER A 120 -0.96 -7.11 -14.03
N ALA A 121 -0.93 -6.01 -13.29
CA ALA A 121 -1.92 -4.96 -13.41
C ALA A 121 -1.71 -4.30 -14.79
N PRO A 122 -2.60 -4.46 -15.80
CA PRO A 122 -2.41 -3.83 -17.11
C PRO A 122 -2.32 -2.29 -17.02
N ASP A 123 -2.86 -1.77 -15.91
CA ASP A 123 -2.91 -0.40 -15.42
C ASP A 123 -1.67 0.03 -14.60
N ARG A 124 -0.62 -0.80 -14.50
CA ARG A 124 0.70 -0.51 -13.90
C ARG A 124 0.66 0.01 -12.45
N THR A 125 -0.40 -0.28 -11.71
CA THR A 125 -0.59 0.27 -10.36
C THR A 125 0.41 -0.30 -9.37
N LEU A 126 0.65 -1.61 -9.38
CA LEU A 126 1.82 -2.28 -8.81
C LEU A 126 2.00 -3.60 -9.54
N ASP A 127 3.07 -3.78 -10.32
CA ASP A 127 3.39 -5.10 -10.89
C ASP A 127 3.92 -5.99 -9.78
N ILE A 128 3.03 -6.81 -9.22
CA ILE A 128 3.32 -7.68 -8.08
C ILE A 128 3.79 -9.02 -8.61
N LYS A 129 5.07 -9.29 -8.44
CA LYS A 129 5.68 -10.60 -8.72
C LYS A 129 5.25 -11.64 -7.68
N GLN A 130 5.22 -11.25 -6.42
CA GLN A 130 4.84 -12.12 -5.31
C GLN A 130 4.31 -11.29 -4.15
N ALA A 131 3.32 -11.80 -3.44
CA ALA A 131 2.77 -11.10 -2.30
C ALA A 131 2.25 -12.02 -1.20
N PHE A 132 2.44 -11.57 0.04
CA PHE A 132 1.98 -12.22 1.25
C PHE A 132 1.19 -11.25 2.10
N ILE A 133 0.09 -11.74 2.66
CA ILE A 133 -0.77 -10.97 3.55
C ILE A 133 -0.97 -11.73 4.85
N TRP A 134 -0.90 -11.04 5.97
CA TRP A 134 -1.35 -11.57 7.26
C TRP A 134 -2.56 -10.78 7.72
N ASN A 135 -3.72 -11.45 7.75
CA ASN A 135 -4.96 -10.88 8.27
C ASN A 135 -5.00 -11.10 9.77
N MET A 136 -4.81 -10.03 10.53
CA MET A 136 -4.75 -10.09 11.99
C MET A 136 -6.11 -9.73 12.54
N LYS A 137 -6.83 -10.72 13.06
CA LYS A 137 -8.07 -10.50 13.81
C LYS A 137 -8.14 -11.51 14.94
N ALA A 138 -7.83 -11.07 16.14
CA ALA A 138 -7.85 -11.92 17.32
C ALA A 138 -8.18 -11.10 18.57
N TYR A 139 -8.84 -11.73 19.53
CA TYR A 139 -9.19 -11.12 20.80
C TYR A 139 -9.22 -12.17 21.89
N ASN A 140 -8.72 -11.83 23.07
CA ASN A 140 -8.72 -12.65 24.27
C ASN A 140 -9.27 -11.83 25.42
N ALA A 141 -10.48 -12.19 25.89
CA ALA A 141 -11.18 -11.46 26.94
C ALA A 141 -10.47 -11.54 28.30
N SER A 142 -9.84 -12.67 28.64
CA SER A 142 -9.18 -12.86 29.94
C SER A 142 -7.94 -11.99 30.12
N THR A 143 -7.20 -11.76 29.04
CA THR A 143 -6.02 -10.87 29.04
C THR A 143 -6.33 -9.46 28.58
N GLN A 144 -7.55 -9.23 28.07
CA GLN A 144 -7.97 -8.02 27.37
C GLN A 144 -7.00 -7.64 26.24
N ASN A 145 -6.42 -8.66 25.59
CA ASN A 145 -5.55 -8.47 24.44
C ASN A 145 -6.36 -8.60 23.15
N GLY A 146 -6.15 -7.70 22.21
CA GLY A 146 -6.82 -7.73 20.91
C GLY A 146 -5.94 -7.19 19.81
N VAL A 147 -6.15 -7.69 18.60
CA VAL A 147 -5.55 -7.16 17.39
C VAL A 147 -6.59 -7.14 16.27
N SER A 148 -6.57 -6.06 15.50
CA SER A 148 -7.26 -5.94 14.23
C SER A 148 -6.34 -5.20 13.27
N GLY A 149 -6.00 -5.83 12.14
CA GLY A 149 -5.04 -5.22 11.23
C GLY A 149 -4.64 -6.12 10.08
N GLN A 150 -3.74 -5.59 9.26
CA GLN A 150 -3.21 -6.29 8.12
C GLN A 150 -1.75 -5.91 7.92
N LEU A 151 -0.95 -6.92 7.59
CA LEU A 151 0.44 -6.78 7.17
C LEU A 151 0.52 -7.25 5.72
N TRP A 152 1.22 -6.47 4.90
CA TRP A 152 1.45 -6.76 3.50
C TRP A 152 2.95 -6.81 3.24
N LEU A 153 3.38 -7.84 2.52
CA LEU A 153 4.72 -7.94 1.97
C LEU A 153 4.59 -8.14 0.46
N TYR A 154 5.03 -7.15 -0.30
CA TYR A 154 5.02 -7.18 -1.76
C TYR A 154 6.44 -7.27 -2.29
N HIS A 155 6.65 -8.16 -3.24
CA HIS A 155 7.82 -8.18 -4.11
C HIS A 155 7.35 -7.76 -5.50
N LEU A 156 7.82 -6.61 -5.95
CA LEU A 156 7.45 -6.04 -7.23
C LEU A 156 8.35 -6.58 -8.34
N THR A 157 7.85 -6.58 -9.57
CA THR A 157 8.62 -6.98 -10.76
C THR A 157 9.85 -6.10 -10.97
N SER A 158 9.82 -4.86 -10.48
CA SER A 158 10.97 -3.94 -10.47
C SER A 158 12.13 -4.38 -9.55
N GLY A 159 11.95 -5.45 -8.76
CA GLY A 159 12.91 -5.89 -7.73
C GLY A 159 12.78 -5.14 -6.40
N GLN A 160 11.87 -4.17 -6.31
CA GLN A 160 11.56 -3.48 -5.06
C GLN A 160 10.73 -4.39 -4.14
N VAL A 161 11.04 -4.37 -2.85
CA VAL A 161 10.25 -5.01 -1.79
C VAL A 161 9.52 -3.93 -0.99
N VAL A 162 8.23 -4.10 -0.75
CA VAL A 162 7.40 -3.16 -0.02
C VAL A 162 6.79 -3.87 1.18
N ILE A 163 6.92 -3.26 2.35
CA ILE A 163 6.25 -3.71 3.57
C ILE A 163 5.25 -2.64 3.96
N GLY A 164 3.98 -3.01 4.01
CA GLY A 164 2.92 -2.22 4.60
C GLY A 164 2.46 -2.87 5.90
N TYR A 165 2.15 -2.07 6.91
CA TYR A 165 1.55 -2.59 8.12
C TYR A 165 0.55 -1.60 8.69
N LYS A 166 -0.68 -2.07 8.96
CA LYS A 166 -1.70 -1.31 9.66
C LYS A 166 -2.24 -2.16 10.78
N ARG A 167 -2.18 -1.65 12.01
CA ARG A 167 -2.62 -2.37 13.19
C ARG A 167 -3.37 -1.45 14.13
N MET A 168 -4.51 -1.93 14.61
CA MET A 168 -5.10 -1.53 15.87
C MET A 168 -4.86 -2.68 16.85
N SER A 169 -4.26 -2.36 17.99
CA SER A 169 -3.91 -3.30 19.05
C SER A 169 -4.56 -2.87 20.35
N MET A 170 -4.77 -3.84 21.21
CA MET A 170 -5.17 -3.64 22.60
C MET A 170 -4.33 -4.59 23.44
N ILE A 171 -3.59 -4.08 24.41
CA ILE A 171 -2.81 -4.89 25.35
C ILE A 171 -3.29 -4.54 26.74
N LYS A 172 -3.81 -5.53 27.48
CA LYS A 172 -4.40 -5.32 28.81
C LYS A 172 -5.42 -4.18 28.84
N GLY A 173 -6.28 -4.12 27.82
CA GLY A 173 -7.32 -3.09 27.70
C GLY A 173 -6.84 -1.72 27.22
N ILE A 174 -5.54 -1.51 26.98
CA ILE A 174 -5.00 -0.24 26.50
C ILE A 174 -4.94 -0.27 24.97
N PRO A 175 -5.74 0.55 24.25
CA PRO A 175 -5.70 0.61 22.79
C PRO A 175 -4.43 1.32 22.30
N ASN A 176 -3.92 0.88 21.17
CA ASN A 176 -2.79 1.47 20.46
C ASN A 176 -2.93 1.17 18.98
N ASP A 177 -2.89 2.18 18.12
CA ASP A 177 -2.96 2.05 16.68
C ASP A 177 -1.70 2.57 16.00
N GLY A 178 -1.47 2.10 14.78
CA GLY A 178 -0.37 2.58 13.97
C GLY A 178 -0.42 2.06 12.55
N ASP A 179 0.17 2.83 11.65
CA ASP A 179 0.34 2.49 10.26
C ASP A 179 1.78 2.79 9.79
N LEU A 180 2.23 2.00 8.82
CA LEU A 180 3.55 2.16 8.23
C LEU A 180 3.54 1.61 6.81
N MET A 181 4.27 2.30 5.93
CA MET A 181 4.65 1.74 4.64
C MET A 181 6.09 2.11 4.32
N ILE A 182 6.92 1.09 4.15
CA ILE A 182 8.33 1.20 3.78
C ILE A 182 8.59 0.40 2.51
N ALA A 183 9.55 0.84 1.71
CA ALA A 183 10.09 0.00 0.66
C ALA A 183 11.60 -0.07 0.77
N TYR A 184 12.11 -1.16 0.21
CA TYR A 184 13.50 -1.49 0.11
C TYR A 184 13.82 -1.83 -1.34
N GLN A 185 14.88 -1.22 -1.85
CA GLN A 185 15.45 -1.54 -3.14
C GLN A 185 16.95 -1.75 -2.91
N ARG A 186 17.46 -2.85 -3.44
CA ARG A 186 18.89 -3.19 -3.33
C ARG A 186 19.70 -2.42 -4.36
#